data_AF-A0A920DST3-F1
#
_entry.id   AF-A0A920DST3-F1
#
_cell.length_a   1.000
_cell.length_b   1.000
_cell.length_c   1.000
_cell.angle_alpha   90.00
_cell.angle_beta   90.00
_cell.angle_gamma   90.00
#
_symmetry.space_group_name_H-M   'P 1'
#
loop_
_entity.id
_entity.type
_entity.pdbx_description
1 polymer ?
#
loop_
_entity_poly.entity_id
_entity_poly.type
_entity_poly.pdbx_seq_one_letter_code
_entity_poly.pdbx_strand_id
1 'polypeptide(L)'
;MGVSMLETLERQLSLRDLDNQHYKIGLFLIGCLNDDGYIRRDFSAIVDDLAFSQNILTTEIEVIEVLKIIQDFDPVGIGARDLQECLKIQLDKKQSSVSIDLAKEIISNHFNELTKKHYSKLLSRLAISEDMLKESLNEISKLNPKPCAFGSSKVVQHIIPDFIISIIDGQLDLVMNTGMIPELRINSSFKDLLQGYKESNDSEDKEQQAAVLFVKQKLDSAKWFIDAIKQRHRTLMLTMTAIMNFQEPYFLTGDEKLLKPMILKDIAEIVDMDISTISRVANSKYVESPYGTFLVKHFFSEAIKNSSGEDVSTKEIKMILDQLINNEDKSKPLTDNKLMDLLNQRGYPIARRTVAKYREQMSIPVARLRKEI
;
A
#
# COMPACT_ATOMS: atom_id res chain seq x y z
N MET A 1 -18.87 -19.11 -0.93
CA MET A 1 -19.00 -17.65 -1.11
C MET A 1 -19.33 -17.09 0.26
N GLY A 2 -18.44 -16.27 0.83
CA GLY A 2 -18.70 -15.67 2.14
C GLY A 2 -19.84 -14.67 2.01
N VAL A 3 -20.80 -14.72 2.94
CA VAL A 3 -21.87 -13.74 3.05
C VAL A 3 -21.21 -12.37 3.30
N SER A 4 -21.61 -11.35 2.55
CA SER A 4 -21.09 -9.99 2.75
C SER A 4 -21.48 -9.48 4.13
N MET A 5 -20.67 -8.59 4.74
CA MET A 5 -21.04 -8.00 6.02
C MET A 5 -22.36 -7.23 5.92
N LEU A 6 -22.58 -6.52 4.81
CA LEU A 6 -23.83 -5.81 4.55
C LEU A 6 -25.03 -6.77 4.59
N GLU A 7 -24.96 -7.91 3.91
CA GLU A 7 -26.00 -8.95 3.93
C GLU A 7 -26.24 -9.49 5.35
N THR A 8 -25.19 -9.58 6.17
CA THR A 8 -25.29 -10.04 7.57
C THR A 8 -26.02 -9.02 8.44
N LEU A 9 -25.80 -7.72 8.22
CA LEU A 9 -26.47 -6.64 8.93
C LEU A 9 -27.92 -6.48 8.47
N GLU A 10 -28.18 -6.58 7.18
CA GLU A 10 -29.53 -6.58 6.62
C GLU A 10 -30.37 -7.75 7.19
N ARG A 11 -29.75 -8.93 7.33
CA ARG A 11 -30.39 -10.07 7.99
C ARG A 11 -30.66 -9.81 9.47
N GLN A 12 -29.77 -9.12 10.18
CA GLN A 12 -30.03 -8.76 11.58
C GLN A 12 -31.13 -7.72 11.71
N LEU A 13 -31.22 -6.77 10.78
CA LEU A 13 -32.28 -5.79 10.72
C LEU A 13 -33.65 -6.43 10.49
N SER A 14 -33.73 -7.42 9.58
CA SER A 14 -34.99 -8.14 9.31
C SER A 14 -35.48 -9.03 10.45
N LEU A 15 -34.61 -9.33 11.42
CA LEU A 15 -34.98 -10.05 12.65
C LEU A 15 -35.51 -9.13 13.77
N ARG A 16 -35.41 -7.80 13.60
CA ARG A 16 -35.96 -6.84 14.56
C ARG A 16 -37.41 -6.51 14.23
N ASP A 17 -38.23 -6.38 15.27
CA ASP A 17 -39.62 -5.92 15.13
C ASP A 17 -39.63 -4.40 15.00
N LEU A 18 -39.56 -3.92 13.75
CA LEU A 18 -39.52 -2.51 13.37
C LEU A 18 -40.72 -2.20 12.48
N ASP A 19 -41.28 -1.00 12.62
CA ASP A 19 -42.24 -0.54 11.64
C ASP A 19 -41.57 -0.33 10.26
N ASN A 20 -42.40 -0.18 9.22
CA ASN A 20 -41.91 -0.07 7.84
C ASN A 20 -41.03 1.19 7.62
N GLN A 21 -41.22 2.23 8.43
CA GLN A 21 -40.44 3.47 8.32
C GLN A 21 -39.05 3.27 8.94
N HIS A 22 -38.97 2.77 10.18
CA HIS A 22 -37.74 2.47 10.90
C HIS A 22 -36.92 1.39 10.17
N TYR A 23 -37.57 0.40 9.55
CA TYR A 23 -36.88 -0.61 8.73
C TYR A 23 -36.17 0.02 7.53
N LYS A 24 -36.83 0.92 6.79
CA LYS A 24 -36.23 1.62 5.64
C LYS A 24 -35.09 2.55 6.05
N ILE A 25 -35.27 3.29 7.16
CA ILE A 25 -34.21 4.12 7.74
C ILE A 25 -33.01 3.24 8.11
N GLY A 26 -33.26 2.07 8.71
CA GLY A 26 -32.21 1.14 9.11
C GLY A 26 -31.43 0.59 7.92
N LEU A 27 -32.12 0.22 6.84
CA LEU A 27 -31.50 -0.24 5.60
C LEU A 27 -30.61 0.85 4.98
N PHE A 28 -31.09 2.09 4.99
CA PHE A 28 -30.32 3.24 4.51
C PHE A 28 -29.06 3.49 5.36
N LEU A 29 -29.17 3.41 6.69
CA LEU A 29 -28.05 3.57 7.61
C LEU A 29 -26.99 2.48 7.43
N ILE A 30 -27.40 1.22 7.23
CA ILE A 30 -26.48 0.11 6.90
C ILE A 30 -25.73 0.42 5.60
N GLY A 31 -26.42 0.96 4.58
CA GLY A 31 -25.79 1.39 3.34
C GLY A 31 -24.84 2.59 3.47
N CYS A 32 -24.93 3.38 4.55
CA CYS A 32 -24.04 4.51 4.82
C CYS A 32 -22.78 4.13 5.61
N LEU A 33 -22.64 2.87 6.02
CA LEU A 33 -21.45 2.38 6.73
C LEU A 33 -20.24 2.38 5.79
N ASN A 34 -19.11 2.88 6.27
CA ASN A 34 -17.84 2.77 5.57
C ASN A 34 -17.16 1.41 5.81
N ASP A 35 -16.03 1.16 5.15
CA ASP A 35 -15.22 -0.06 5.31
C ASP A 35 -14.74 -0.35 6.75
N ASP A 36 -14.75 0.66 7.63
CA ASP A 36 -14.39 0.52 9.04
C ASP A 36 -15.63 0.22 9.93
N GLY A 37 -16.84 0.42 9.42
CA GLY A 37 -18.13 0.21 10.11
C GLY A 37 -18.70 1.47 10.77
N TYR A 38 -18.24 2.65 10.34
CA TYR A 38 -18.62 3.95 10.89
C TYR A 38 -19.60 4.71 10.01
N ILE A 39 -20.47 5.49 10.66
CA ILE A 39 -21.33 6.48 10.01
C ILE A 39 -20.71 7.86 10.22
N ARG A 40 -19.98 8.33 9.21
CA ARG A 40 -19.30 9.64 9.25
C ARG A 40 -20.13 10.79 8.68
N ARG A 41 -21.30 10.47 8.13
CA ARG A 41 -22.19 11.47 7.53
C ARG A 41 -22.98 12.17 8.62
N ASP A 42 -23.21 13.47 8.45
CA ASP A 42 -24.05 14.25 9.34
C ASP A 42 -25.51 13.76 9.27
N PHE A 43 -26.20 13.71 10.41
CA PHE A 43 -27.58 13.20 10.46
C PHE A 43 -28.56 14.09 9.69
N SER A 44 -28.34 15.40 9.65
CA SER A 44 -29.12 16.32 8.81
C SER A 44 -29.06 15.92 7.33
N ALA A 45 -27.86 15.61 6.82
CA ALA A 45 -27.68 15.15 5.44
C ALA A 45 -28.31 13.78 5.19
N ILE A 46 -28.32 12.88 6.18
CA ILE A 46 -29.01 11.58 6.09
C ILE A 46 -30.53 11.77 6.00
N VAL A 47 -31.09 12.69 6.81
CA VAL A 47 -32.53 13.02 6.79
C VAL A 47 -32.93 13.58 5.43
N ASP A 48 -32.16 14.52 4.89
CA ASP A 48 -32.41 15.11 3.56
C ASP A 48 -32.40 14.03 2.47
N ASP A 49 -31.40 13.15 2.47
CA ASP A 49 -31.31 12.06 1.49
C ASP A 49 -32.49 11.09 1.60
N LEU A 50 -32.94 10.75 2.80
CA LEU A 50 -34.11 9.90 3.01
C LEU A 50 -35.38 10.55 2.45
N ALA A 51 -35.52 11.86 2.59
CA ALA A 51 -36.62 12.62 2.02
C ALA A 51 -36.56 12.65 0.48
N PHE A 52 -35.39 12.91 -0.11
CA PHE A 52 -35.25 13.02 -1.57
C PHE A 52 -35.24 11.67 -2.30
N SER A 53 -34.55 10.66 -1.76
CA SER A 53 -34.33 9.38 -2.45
C SER A 53 -35.45 8.36 -2.20
N GLN A 54 -36.02 8.35 -1.01
CA GLN A 54 -37.01 7.35 -0.60
C GLN A 54 -38.39 7.94 -0.26
N ASN A 55 -38.55 9.26 -0.37
CA ASN A 55 -39.78 9.98 0.00
C ASN A 55 -40.21 9.69 1.45
N ILE A 56 -39.23 9.55 2.35
CA ILE A 56 -39.42 9.30 3.78
C ILE A 56 -39.21 10.61 4.53
N LEU A 57 -40.28 11.13 5.13
CA LEU A 57 -40.20 12.29 6.02
C LEU A 57 -39.87 11.78 7.44
N THR A 58 -38.65 12.06 7.87
CA THR A 58 -38.13 11.65 9.17
C THR A 58 -37.43 12.81 9.87
N THR A 59 -37.08 12.64 11.14
CA THR A 59 -36.33 13.61 11.93
C THR A 59 -34.99 13.04 12.36
N GLU A 60 -34.04 13.89 12.74
CA GLU A 60 -32.76 13.42 13.28
C GLU A 60 -32.93 12.53 14.52
N ILE A 61 -33.98 12.76 15.32
CA ILE A 61 -34.28 11.97 16.52
C ILE A 61 -34.62 10.53 16.12
N GLU A 62 -35.52 10.34 15.15
CA GLU A 62 -35.89 9.02 14.64
C GLU A 62 -34.68 8.28 14.05
N VAL A 63 -33.82 8.99 13.30
CA VAL A 63 -32.58 8.42 12.75
C VAL A 63 -31.65 7.93 13.87
N ILE A 64 -31.50 8.70 14.94
CA ILE A 64 -30.69 8.33 16.12
C ILE A 64 -31.30 7.13 16.86
N GLU A 65 -32.61 7.03 16.95
CA GLU A 65 -33.30 5.89 17.57
C GLU A 65 -33.03 4.60 16.78
N VAL A 66 -33.18 4.63 15.46
CA VAL A 66 -32.85 3.48 14.60
C VAL A 66 -31.36 3.15 14.67
N LEU A 67 -30.50 4.16 14.74
CA LEU A 67 -29.05 3.95 14.85
C LEU A 67 -28.68 3.18 16.12
N LYS A 68 -29.32 3.46 17.26
CA LYS A 68 -29.08 2.71 18.51
C LYS A 68 -29.41 1.22 18.35
N ILE A 69 -30.45 0.90 17.58
CA ILE A 69 -30.83 -0.48 17.28
C ILE A 69 -29.74 -1.16 16.43
N ILE A 70 -29.20 -0.45 15.44
CA ILE A 70 -28.09 -0.95 14.62
C ILE A 70 -26.81 -1.13 15.46
N GLN A 71 -26.53 -0.23 16.40
CA GLN A 71 -25.37 -0.34 17.31
C GLN A 71 -25.44 -1.57 18.23
N ASP A 72 -26.63 -2.15 18.41
CA ASP A 72 -26.81 -3.41 19.12
C ASP A 72 -26.44 -4.64 18.29
N PHE A 73 -26.23 -4.52 16.98
CA PHE A 73 -25.91 -5.65 16.11
C PHE A 73 -24.50 -6.19 16.35
N ASP A 74 -24.24 -7.36 15.77
CA ASP A 74 -22.93 -7.99 15.68
C ASP A 74 -22.34 -7.69 14.28
N PRO A 75 -21.12 -7.15 14.15
CA PRO A 75 -20.10 -6.89 15.17
C PRO A 75 -20.40 -5.69 16.10
N VAL A 76 -20.09 -5.85 17.39
CA VAL A 76 -20.26 -4.79 18.40
C VAL A 76 -19.44 -3.54 18.06
N GLY A 77 -20.07 -2.36 18.14
CA GLY A 77 -19.45 -1.08 17.82
C GLY A 77 -19.69 -0.62 16.38
N ILE A 78 -20.42 -1.40 15.58
CA ILE A 78 -20.88 -0.97 14.26
C ILE A 78 -21.87 0.19 14.36
N GLY A 79 -21.87 1.09 13.38
CA GLY A 79 -22.73 2.29 13.43
C GLY A 79 -22.25 3.37 14.39
N ALA A 80 -21.01 3.28 14.90
CA ALA A 80 -20.39 4.38 15.64
C ALA A 80 -20.04 5.55 14.70
N ARG A 81 -20.06 6.77 15.23
CA ARG A 81 -19.67 7.99 14.47
C ARG A 81 -18.16 8.17 14.43
N ASP A 82 -17.50 7.80 15.52
CA ASP A 82 -16.06 7.87 15.66
C ASP A 82 -15.49 6.68 16.45
N LEU A 83 -14.17 6.63 16.56
CA LEU A 83 -13.45 5.59 17.28
C LEU A 83 -13.79 5.62 18.79
N GLN A 84 -14.01 6.80 19.37
CA GLN A 84 -14.28 6.94 20.79
C GLN A 84 -15.62 6.31 21.16
N GLU A 85 -16.66 6.60 20.36
CA GLU A 85 -18.00 6.01 20.47
C GLU A 85 -17.97 4.51 20.20
N CYS A 86 -17.22 4.06 19.20
CA CYS A 86 -17.06 2.63 18.88
C CYS A 86 -16.53 1.84 20.07
N LEU A 87 -15.43 2.30 20.66
CA LEU A 87 -14.82 1.63 21.81
C LEU A 87 -15.72 1.72 23.05
N LYS A 88 -16.46 2.82 23.21
CA LYS A 88 -17.43 2.98 24.30
C LYS A 88 -18.57 1.96 24.19
N ILE A 89 -19.18 1.81 23.01
CA ILE A 89 -20.24 0.83 22.75
C ILE A 89 -19.74 -0.58 23.09
N GLN A 90 -18.49 -0.91 22.71
CA GLN A 90 -17.91 -2.21 23.03
C GLN A 90 -17.66 -2.42 24.52
N LEU A 91 -17.19 -1.39 25.25
CA LEU A 91 -17.05 -1.45 26.70
C LEU A 91 -18.40 -1.54 27.42
N ASP A 92 -19.43 -0.89 26.89
CA ASP A 92 -20.77 -0.90 27.47
C ASP A 92 -21.44 -2.28 27.39
N LYS A 93 -21.10 -3.10 26.38
CA LYS A 93 -21.53 -4.50 26.31
C LYS A 93 -20.72 -5.47 27.18
N LYS A 94 -19.57 -5.06 27.76
CA LYS A 94 -18.78 -5.91 28.66
C LYS A 94 -19.35 -5.91 30.09
N GLN A 95 -19.09 -6.99 30.84
CA GLN A 95 -19.44 -7.07 32.25
C GLN A 95 -18.66 -6.02 33.06
N SER A 96 -19.35 -5.27 33.93
CA SER A 96 -18.71 -4.23 34.74
C SER A 96 -17.66 -4.84 35.69
N SER A 97 -16.51 -4.18 35.74
CA SER A 97 -15.39 -4.45 36.63
C SER A 97 -14.63 -3.14 36.84
N VAL A 98 -13.83 -3.04 37.89
CA VAL A 98 -13.09 -1.81 38.22
C VAL A 98 -12.21 -1.35 37.05
N SER A 99 -11.55 -2.28 36.35
CA SER A 99 -10.72 -1.98 35.19
C SER A 99 -11.53 -1.53 33.97
N ILE A 100 -12.74 -2.06 33.78
CA ILE A 100 -13.66 -1.68 32.70
C ILE A 100 -14.31 -0.32 32.97
N ASP A 101 -14.71 -0.03 34.20
CA ASP A 101 -15.30 1.25 34.56
C ASP A 101 -14.27 2.38 34.41
N LEU A 102 -13.03 2.14 34.85
CA LEU A 102 -11.89 3.03 34.57
C LEU A 102 -11.61 3.16 33.08
N ALA A 103 -11.69 2.08 32.30
CA ALA A 103 -11.54 2.15 30.84
C ALA A 103 -12.63 3.03 30.20
N LYS A 104 -13.89 2.92 30.65
CA LYS A 104 -15.00 3.78 30.20
C LYS A 104 -14.75 5.24 30.54
N GLU A 105 -14.23 5.53 31.73
CA GLU A 105 -13.88 6.90 32.14
C GLU A 105 -12.74 7.47 31.28
N ILE A 106 -11.67 6.69 31.07
CA ILE A 106 -10.54 7.08 30.22
C ILE A 106 -11.02 7.39 28.80
N ILE A 107 -11.84 6.52 28.21
CA ILE A 107 -12.35 6.73 26.84
C ILE A 107 -13.33 7.89 26.79
N SER A 108 -14.17 8.12 27.80
CA SER A 108 -15.16 9.21 27.74
C SER A 108 -14.54 10.59 27.95
N ASN A 109 -13.64 10.72 28.93
CA ASN A 109 -13.18 12.03 29.41
C ASN A 109 -11.70 12.33 29.09
N HIS A 110 -10.89 11.30 28.79
CA HIS A 110 -9.44 11.43 28.62
C HIS A 110 -8.91 10.74 27.36
N PHE A 111 -9.74 10.66 26.31
CA PHE A 111 -9.40 10.00 25.05
C PHE A 111 -8.18 10.63 24.36
N ASN A 112 -8.04 11.96 24.44
CA ASN A 112 -6.93 12.69 23.86
C ASN A 112 -5.59 12.35 24.53
N GLU A 113 -5.60 12.21 25.85
CA GLU A 113 -4.45 11.81 26.65
C GLU A 113 -4.06 10.35 26.38
N LEU A 114 -5.05 9.47 26.24
CA LEU A 114 -4.86 8.07 25.84
C LEU A 114 -4.20 7.97 24.46
N THR A 115 -4.76 8.64 23.46
CA THR A 115 -4.25 8.62 22.07
C THR A 115 -2.81 9.13 21.97
N LYS A 116 -2.44 10.09 22.82
CA LYS A 116 -1.07 10.66 22.88
C LYS A 116 -0.12 9.88 23.80
N LYS A 117 -0.58 8.79 24.43
CA LYS A 117 0.14 8.01 25.45
C LYS A 117 0.66 8.87 26.61
N HIS A 118 -0.13 9.85 27.08
CA HIS A 118 0.22 10.71 28.22
C HIS A 118 -0.08 10.02 29.55
N TYR A 119 0.52 8.85 29.78
CA TYR A 119 0.24 8.01 30.95
C TYR A 119 0.47 8.72 32.29
N SER A 120 1.51 9.54 32.40
CA SER A 120 1.76 10.33 33.62
C SER A 120 0.63 11.31 33.94
N LYS A 121 0.01 11.91 32.92
CA LYS A 121 -1.15 12.79 33.12
C LYS A 121 -2.38 12.00 33.55
N LEU A 122 -2.60 10.83 32.96
CA LEU A 122 -3.71 9.94 33.33
C LEU A 122 -3.60 9.51 34.79
N LEU A 123 -2.42 9.05 35.23
CA LEU A 123 -2.16 8.70 36.64
C LEU A 123 -2.45 9.86 37.58
N SER A 124 -1.97 11.07 37.24
CA SER A 124 -2.18 12.25 38.08
C SER A 124 -3.63 12.74 38.14
N ARG A 125 -4.40 12.61 37.04
CA ARG A 125 -5.77 13.13 36.95
C ARG A 125 -6.79 12.17 37.55
N LEU A 126 -6.61 10.88 37.31
CA LEU A 126 -7.50 9.83 37.81
C LEU A 126 -7.13 9.38 39.23
N ALA A 127 -5.98 9.82 39.75
CA ALA A 127 -5.46 9.43 41.06
C ALA A 127 -5.40 7.90 41.26
N ILE A 128 -4.97 7.18 40.22
CA ILE A 128 -4.88 5.71 40.18
C ILE A 128 -3.41 5.24 40.21
N SER A 129 -3.19 4.00 40.62
CA SER A 129 -1.88 3.35 40.53
C SER A 129 -1.53 2.95 39.09
N GLU A 130 -0.24 2.70 38.84
CA GLU A 130 0.26 2.24 37.55
C GLU A 130 -0.32 0.88 37.15
N ASP A 131 -0.50 -0.03 38.12
CA ASP A 131 -1.10 -1.35 37.90
C ASP A 131 -2.57 -1.24 37.44
N MET A 132 -3.36 -0.38 38.08
CA MET A 132 -4.77 -0.16 37.70
C MET A 132 -4.88 0.43 36.30
N LEU A 133 -4.01 1.39 35.96
CA LEU A 133 -3.97 1.95 34.61
C LEU A 133 -3.60 0.87 33.58
N LYS A 134 -2.64 0.00 33.90
CA LYS A 134 -2.20 -1.08 33.03
C LYS A 134 -3.32 -2.09 32.76
N GLU A 135 -4.08 -2.47 33.79
CA GLU A 135 -5.25 -3.35 33.65
C GLU A 135 -6.32 -2.73 32.75
N SER A 136 -6.67 -1.45 32.96
CA SER A 136 -7.63 -0.76 32.10
C SER A 136 -7.14 -0.62 30.66
N LEU A 137 -5.86 -0.30 30.44
CA LEU A 137 -5.27 -0.23 29.11
C LEU A 137 -5.28 -1.59 28.40
N ASN A 138 -5.05 -2.68 29.14
CA ASN A 138 -5.16 -4.03 28.61
C ASN A 138 -6.59 -4.32 28.14
N GLU A 139 -7.60 -3.93 28.92
CA GLU A 139 -9.01 -4.09 28.49
C GLU A 139 -9.36 -3.28 27.25
N ILE A 140 -8.83 -2.07 27.10
CA ILE A 140 -8.99 -1.23 25.90
C ILE A 140 -8.28 -1.87 24.70
N SER A 141 -7.09 -2.44 24.90
CA SER A 141 -6.30 -3.05 23.82
C SER A 141 -6.97 -4.27 23.19
N LYS A 142 -7.86 -4.95 23.92
CA LYS A 142 -8.64 -6.11 23.45
C LYS A 142 -9.85 -5.70 22.58
N LEU A 143 -10.20 -4.43 22.53
CA LEU A 143 -11.34 -3.93 21.77
C LEU A 143 -11.00 -3.85 20.27
N ASN A 144 -12.02 -3.93 19.42
CA ASN A 144 -11.84 -3.86 17.98
C ASN A 144 -12.10 -2.43 17.45
N PRO A 145 -11.09 -1.67 17.03
CA PRO A 145 -11.29 -0.31 16.51
C PRO A 145 -11.90 -0.29 15.10
N LYS A 146 -12.10 -1.44 14.44
CA LYS A 146 -12.68 -1.52 13.08
C LYS A 146 -13.64 -2.71 13.01
N PRO A 147 -14.89 -2.56 13.50
CA PRO A 147 -15.86 -3.65 13.50
C PRO A 147 -16.08 -4.23 12.09
N CYS A 148 -15.98 -3.43 11.02
CA CYS A 148 -16.26 -3.86 9.65
C CYS A 148 -15.07 -4.52 8.90
N ALA A 149 -13.85 -4.54 9.49
CA ALA A 149 -12.65 -4.97 8.76
C ALA A 149 -12.65 -6.47 8.38
N PHE A 150 -13.43 -7.31 9.09
CA PHE A 150 -13.59 -8.74 8.82
C PHE A 150 -14.50 -8.97 7.61
N GLY A 151 -13.96 -8.82 6.41
CA GLY A 151 -14.73 -9.05 5.19
C GLY A 151 -14.28 -8.25 3.98
N SER A 152 -13.40 -7.26 4.17
CA SER A 152 -12.67 -6.68 3.05
C SER A 152 -11.67 -7.72 2.53
N SER A 153 -12.13 -8.62 1.66
CA SER A 153 -11.26 -9.28 0.71
C SER A 153 -10.72 -8.18 -0.19
N LYS A 154 -9.72 -7.42 0.30
CA LYS A 154 -8.89 -6.59 -0.56
C LYS A 154 -8.44 -7.55 -1.63
N VAL A 155 -8.92 -7.33 -2.85
CA VAL A 155 -8.49 -8.08 -4.02
C VAL A 155 -6.98 -7.93 -4.01
N VAL A 156 -6.27 -8.98 -3.64
CA VAL A 156 -4.82 -8.99 -3.62
C VAL A 156 -4.45 -8.79 -5.08
N GLN A 157 -4.01 -7.58 -5.41
CA GLN A 157 -3.58 -7.28 -6.77
C GLN A 157 -2.30 -8.09 -7.00
N HIS A 158 -2.44 -9.21 -7.69
CA HIS A 158 -1.31 -10.02 -8.10
C HIS A 158 -0.51 -9.24 -9.13
N ILE A 159 0.72 -8.89 -8.77
CA ILE A 159 1.68 -8.27 -9.67
C ILE A 159 2.25 -9.39 -10.53
N ILE A 160 2.04 -9.31 -11.85
CA ILE A 160 2.72 -10.18 -12.81
C ILE A 160 4.10 -9.57 -13.08
N PRO A 161 5.20 -10.25 -12.73
CA PRO A 161 6.55 -9.73 -12.93
C PRO A 161 6.92 -9.72 -14.42
N ASP A 162 7.71 -8.73 -14.84
CA ASP A 162 8.24 -8.61 -16.20
C ASP A 162 9.54 -9.43 -16.37
N PHE A 163 10.28 -9.65 -15.29
CA PHE A 163 11.55 -10.37 -15.27
C PHE A 163 11.52 -11.45 -14.19
N ILE A 164 12.22 -12.55 -14.43
CA ILE A 164 12.40 -13.65 -13.48
C ILE A 164 13.91 -13.91 -13.39
N ILE A 165 14.44 -13.80 -12.18
CA ILE A 165 15.82 -14.19 -11.86
C ILE A 165 15.77 -15.54 -11.14
N SER A 166 16.55 -16.50 -11.64
CA SER A 166 16.71 -17.81 -11.02
C SER A 166 18.19 -18.10 -10.77
N ILE A 167 18.46 -18.98 -9.81
CA ILE A 167 19.83 -19.43 -9.49
C ILE A 167 19.95 -20.85 -10.01
N ILE A 168 20.77 -21.05 -11.04
CA ILE A 168 21.02 -22.35 -11.67
C ILE A 168 22.51 -22.64 -11.51
N ASP A 169 22.85 -23.73 -10.82
CA ASP A 169 24.26 -24.14 -10.57
C ASP A 169 25.14 -23.04 -9.95
N GLY A 170 24.55 -22.18 -9.12
CA GLY A 170 25.24 -21.05 -8.48
C GLY A 170 25.46 -19.84 -9.40
N GLN A 171 24.88 -19.84 -10.60
CA GLN A 171 24.87 -18.71 -11.53
C GLN A 171 23.49 -18.08 -11.62
N LEU A 172 23.46 -16.76 -11.83
CA LEU A 172 22.22 -16.01 -12.02
C LEU A 172 21.77 -16.11 -13.47
N ASP A 173 20.55 -16.60 -13.68
CA ASP A 173 19.89 -16.62 -14.97
C ASP A 173 18.71 -15.64 -14.99
N LEU A 174 18.62 -14.83 -16.04
CA LEU A 174 17.59 -13.80 -16.22
C LEU A 174 16.71 -14.14 -17.42
N VAL A 175 15.43 -14.32 -17.16
CA VAL A 175 14.41 -14.54 -18.18
C VAL A 175 13.40 -13.39 -18.15
N MET A 176 13.01 -12.90 -19.32
CA MET A 176 11.90 -11.94 -19.42
C MET A 176 10.59 -12.70 -19.54
N ASN A 177 9.63 -12.36 -18.68
CA ASN A 177 8.26 -12.83 -18.79
C ASN A 177 7.53 -12.03 -19.87
N THR A 178 7.70 -12.45 -21.12
CA THR A 178 7.02 -11.82 -22.27
C THR A 178 5.53 -12.21 -22.35
N GLY A 179 5.01 -13.05 -21.45
CA GLY A 179 3.70 -13.66 -21.59
C GLY A 179 3.53 -14.37 -22.93
N MET A 180 2.31 -14.40 -23.46
CA MET A 180 1.99 -14.94 -24.78
C MET A 180 2.06 -13.86 -25.88
N ILE A 181 3.19 -13.16 -26.03
CA ILE A 181 3.39 -12.29 -27.20
C ILE A 181 3.82 -13.16 -28.39
N PRO A 182 2.99 -13.32 -29.44
CA PRO A 182 3.37 -14.10 -30.60
C PRO A 182 4.48 -13.41 -31.41
N GLU A 183 5.27 -14.18 -32.15
CA GLU A 183 6.23 -13.61 -33.08
C GLU A 183 5.52 -12.81 -34.18
N LEU A 184 5.74 -11.50 -34.18
CA LEU A 184 5.20 -10.61 -35.20
C LEU A 184 6.00 -10.74 -36.50
N ARG A 185 5.30 -11.06 -37.58
CA ARG A 185 5.87 -11.18 -38.93
C ARG A 185 5.03 -10.38 -39.92
N ILE A 186 5.69 -9.81 -40.92
CA ILE A 186 5.02 -9.15 -42.04
C ILE A 186 4.49 -10.23 -42.98
N ASN A 187 3.19 -10.19 -43.30
CA ASN A 187 2.58 -11.10 -44.26
C ASN A 187 3.21 -10.91 -45.66
N SER A 188 3.69 -12.00 -46.26
CA SER A 188 4.37 -12.01 -47.55
C SER A 188 3.47 -11.58 -48.72
N SER A 189 2.16 -11.81 -48.64
CA SER A 189 1.22 -11.45 -49.72
C SER A 189 1.22 -9.96 -50.08
N PHE A 190 1.54 -9.07 -49.13
CA PHE A 190 1.66 -7.64 -49.40
C PHE A 190 2.98 -7.27 -50.08
N LYS A 191 4.04 -8.07 -49.90
CA LYS A 191 5.29 -7.93 -50.67
C LYS A 191 5.07 -8.37 -52.12
N ASP A 192 4.33 -9.46 -52.31
CA ASP A 192 3.99 -10.00 -53.63
C ASP A 192 3.12 -9.03 -54.42
N LEU A 193 2.14 -8.38 -53.76
CA LEU A 193 1.36 -7.28 -54.35
C LEU A 193 2.26 -6.15 -54.86
N LEU A 194 3.19 -5.64 -54.02
CA LEU A 194 4.11 -4.58 -54.42
C LEU A 194 5.05 -4.99 -55.57
N GLN A 195 5.38 -6.28 -55.68
CA GLN A 195 6.21 -6.80 -56.76
C GLN A 195 5.41 -6.93 -58.07
N GLY A 196 4.18 -7.44 -58.00
CA GLY A 196 3.28 -7.54 -59.16
C GLY A 196 2.98 -6.18 -59.80
N TYR A 197 2.77 -5.13 -58.99
CA TYR A 197 2.57 -3.76 -59.50
C TYR A 197 3.82 -3.11 -60.11
N LYS A 198 5.03 -3.59 -59.76
CA LYS A 198 6.29 -3.14 -60.38
C LYS A 198 6.56 -3.83 -61.71
N GLU A 199 6.05 -5.04 -61.89
CA GLU A 199 6.22 -5.83 -63.11
C GLU A 199 5.19 -5.47 -64.19
N SER A 200 4.00 -4.98 -63.79
CA SER A 200 3.02 -4.37 -64.68
C SER A 200 3.42 -2.92 -65.03
N ASN A 201 4.03 -2.70 -66.19
CA ASN A 201 4.42 -1.37 -66.70
C ASN A 201 3.23 -0.45 -67.10
N ASP A 202 1.99 -0.75 -66.72
CA ASP A 202 0.82 0.10 -67.00
C ASP A 202 0.69 1.20 -65.95
N SER A 203 1.52 2.22 -66.13
CA SER A 203 1.72 3.35 -65.22
C SER A 203 0.76 4.53 -65.44
N GLU A 204 -0.49 4.30 -65.86
CA GLU A 204 -1.43 5.40 -66.18
C GLU A 204 -2.56 5.60 -65.16
N ASP A 205 -2.84 4.62 -64.28
CA ASP A 205 -3.93 4.72 -63.31
C ASP A 205 -3.47 5.37 -61.98
N LYS A 206 -3.87 6.64 -61.76
CA LYS A 206 -3.57 7.39 -60.52
C LYS A 206 -4.06 6.67 -59.26
N GLU A 207 -5.16 5.94 -59.34
CA GLU A 207 -5.71 5.15 -58.22
C GLU A 207 -4.80 3.98 -57.86
N GLN A 208 -4.21 3.30 -58.85
CA GLN A 208 -3.29 2.18 -58.61
C GLN A 208 -1.98 2.66 -57.99
N GLN A 209 -1.44 3.79 -58.46
CA GLN A 209 -0.26 4.40 -57.85
C GLN A 209 -0.51 4.82 -56.38
N ALA A 210 -1.69 5.37 -56.09
CA ALA A 210 -2.09 5.72 -54.73
C ALA A 210 -2.23 4.49 -53.83
N ALA A 211 -2.79 3.38 -54.34
CA ALA A 211 -2.91 2.12 -53.62
C ALA A 211 -1.53 1.50 -53.30
N VAL A 212 -0.60 1.48 -54.26
CA VAL A 212 0.77 0.99 -54.07
C VAL A 212 1.51 1.82 -53.01
N LEU A 213 1.38 3.15 -53.08
CA LEU A 213 2.00 4.05 -52.09
C LEU A 213 1.43 3.80 -50.68
N PHE A 214 0.11 3.63 -50.57
CA PHE A 214 -0.55 3.32 -49.31
C PHE A 214 -0.06 1.98 -48.71
N VAL A 215 0.00 0.92 -49.52
CA VAL A 215 0.50 -0.39 -49.08
C VAL A 215 1.95 -0.30 -48.64
N LYS A 216 2.81 0.42 -49.37
CA LYS A 216 4.20 0.65 -49.00
C LYS A 216 4.32 1.37 -47.65
N GLN A 217 3.57 2.46 -47.44
CA GLN A 217 3.57 3.18 -46.16
C GLN A 217 3.15 2.30 -44.99
N LYS A 218 2.13 1.44 -45.17
CA LYS A 218 1.68 0.50 -44.15
C LYS A 218 2.72 -0.57 -43.85
N LEU A 219 3.43 -1.06 -44.87
CA LEU A 219 4.52 -2.01 -44.70
C LEU A 219 5.72 -1.41 -43.97
N ASP A 220 6.11 -0.18 -44.31
CA ASP A 220 7.20 0.53 -43.62
C ASP A 220 6.82 0.79 -42.15
N SER A 221 5.57 1.18 -41.90
CA SER A 221 5.04 1.35 -40.53
C SER A 221 5.05 0.04 -39.74
N ALA A 222 4.65 -1.07 -40.36
CA ALA A 222 4.67 -2.39 -39.73
C ALA A 222 6.10 -2.87 -39.43
N LYS A 223 7.03 -2.66 -40.36
CA LYS A 223 8.45 -2.99 -40.16
C LYS A 223 9.04 -2.18 -39.01
N TRP A 224 8.82 -0.87 -39.02
CA TRP A 224 9.26 0.01 -37.94
C TRP A 224 8.70 -0.42 -36.58
N PHE A 225 7.42 -0.81 -36.52
CA PHE A 225 6.80 -1.28 -35.29
C PHE A 225 7.44 -2.58 -34.76
N ILE A 226 7.71 -3.55 -35.64
CA ILE A 226 8.38 -4.81 -35.27
C ILE A 226 9.81 -4.52 -34.78
N ASP A 227 10.55 -3.65 -35.46
CA ASP A 227 11.90 -3.28 -35.08
C ASP A 227 11.92 -2.53 -33.74
N ALA A 228 10.93 -1.65 -33.49
CA ALA A 228 10.77 -0.95 -32.21
C ALA A 228 10.49 -1.92 -31.05
N ILE A 229 9.68 -2.97 -31.27
CA ILE A 229 9.44 -4.02 -30.26
C ILE A 229 10.72 -4.78 -29.95
N LYS A 230 11.49 -5.17 -30.97
CA LYS A 230 12.77 -5.85 -30.77
C LYS A 230 13.77 -4.97 -30.02
N GLN A 231 13.84 -3.69 -30.36
CA GLN A 231 14.70 -2.72 -29.67
C GLN A 231 14.29 -2.55 -28.20
N ARG A 232 12.99 -2.47 -27.93
CA ARG A 232 12.45 -2.43 -26.56
C ARG A 232 12.84 -3.69 -25.78
N HIS A 233 12.65 -4.88 -26.35
CA HIS A 233 13.01 -6.14 -25.69
C HIS A 233 14.51 -6.20 -25.37
N ARG A 234 15.36 -5.83 -26.34
CA ARG A 234 16.82 -5.75 -26.14
C ARG A 234 17.18 -4.76 -25.03
N THR A 235 16.57 -3.58 -25.02
CA THR A 235 16.79 -2.55 -24.01
C THR A 235 16.45 -3.06 -22.61
N LEU A 236 15.31 -3.72 -22.47
CA LEU A 236 14.86 -4.29 -21.20
C LEU A 236 15.80 -5.39 -20.69
N MET A 237 16.21 -6.31 -21.56
CA MET A 237 17.18 -7.35 -21.21
C MET A 237 18.52 -6.74 -20.78
N LEU A 238 19.12 -5.88 -21.60
CA LEU A 238 20.42 -5.25 -21.30
C LEU A 238 20.39 -4.50 -19.97
N THR A 239 19.34 -3.71 -19.74
CA THR A 239 19.18 -2.93 -18.51
C THR A 239 19.09 -3.85 -17.29
N MET A 240 18.25 -4.89 -17.36
CA MET A 240 18.03 -5.76 -16.22
C MET A 240 19.21 -6.70 -15.96
N THR A 241 19.90 -7.16 -17.01
CA THR A 241 21.16 -7.91 -16.88
C THR A 241 22.24 -7.06 -16.21
N ALA A 242 22.38 -5.78 -16.60
CA ALA A 242 23.33 -4.88 -15.96
C ALA A 242 23.03 -4.70 -14.46
N ILE A 243 21.75 -4.53 -14.10
CA ILE A 243 21.31 -4.43 -12.70
C ILE A 243 21.60 -5.73 -11.94
N MET A 244 21.26 -6.89 -12.52
CA MET A 244 21.50 -8.20 -11.92
C MET A 244 22.98 -8.42 -11.62
N ASN A 245 23.85 -8.13 -12.57
CA ASN A 245 25.30 -8.29 -12.41
C ASN A 245 25.87 -7.29 -11.40
N PHE A 246 25.39 -6.04 -11.40
CA PHE A 246 25.84 -5.04 -10.41
C PHE A 246 25.49 -5.48 -8.98
N GLN A 247 24.31 -6.07 -8.80
CA GLN A 247 23.76 -6.54 -7.52
C GLN A 247 23.93 -8.05 -7.30
N GLU A 248 24.89 -8.67 -7.98
CA GLU A 248 25.11 -10.12 -7.94
C GLU A 248 25.21 -10.69 -6.50
N PRO A 249 25.94 -10.08 -5.55
CA PRO A 249 26.01 -10.59 -4.18
C PRO A 249 24.64 -10.69 -3.48
N TYR A 250 23.75 -9.72 -3.74
CA TYR A 250 22.39 -9.72 -3.22
C TYR A 250 21.55 -10.82 -3.89
N PHE A 251 21.56 -10.92 -5.22
CA PHE A 251 20.73 -11.90 -5.92
C PHE A 251 21.17 -13.36 -5.67
N LEU A 252 22.42 -13.60 -5.30
CA LEU A 252 22.88 -14.94 -4.91
C LEU A 252 22.49 -15.33 -3.48
N THR A 253 22.47 -14.40 -2.54
CA THR A 253 22.33 -14.70 -1.09
C THR A 253 20.99 -14.28 -0.48
N GLY A 254 20.34 -13.27 -1.06
CA GLY A 254 19.15 -12.62 -0.52
C GLY A 254 19.43 -11.66 0.65
N ASP A 255 20.69 -11.47 1.05
CA ASP A 255 21.01 -10.56 2.16
C ASP A 255 20.97 -9.11 1.69
N GLU A 256 19.98 -8.35 2.17
CA GLU A 256 19.82 -6.92 1.86
C GLU A 256 21.06 -6.08 2.22
N LYS A 257 21.91 -6.54 3.15
CA LYS A 257 23.16 -5.86 3.50
C LYS A 257 24.20 -5.86 2.38
N LEU A 258 24.11 -6.85 1.49
CA LEU A 258 25.03 -6.99 0.35
C LEU A 258 24.56 -6.20 -0.87
N LEU A 259 23.44 -5.48 -0.76
CA LEU A 259 22.92 -4.61 -1.81
C LEU A 259 23.82 -3.37 -1.95
N LYS A 260 24.50 -3.27 -3.08
CA LYS A 260 25.45 -2.18 -3.34
C LYS A 260 24.68 -0.89 -3.64
N PRO A 261 25.14 0.28 -3.17
CA PRO A 261 24.61 1.54 -3.63
C PRO A 261 24.72 1.65 -5.16
N MET A 262 23.62 1.95 -5.82
CA MET A 262 23.52 2.00 -7.28
C MET A 262 22.58 3.13 -7.67
N ILE A 263 23.08 4.06 -8.49
CA ILE A 263 22.29 5.15 -9.06
C ILE A 263 21.98 4.88 -10.54
N LEU A 264 20.97 5.58 -11.07
CA LEU A 264 20.55 5.39 -12.48
C LEU A 264 21.68 5.68 -13.47
N LYS A 265 22.62 6.55 -13.11
CA LYS A 265 23.79 6.90 -13.92
C LYS A 265 24.72 5.71 -14.12
N ASP A 266 24.95 4.89 -13.09
CA ASP A 266 25.88 3.75 -13.16
C ASP A 266 25.41 2.75 -14.21
N ILE A 267 24.11 2.43 -14.20
CA ILE A 267 23.52 1.52 -15.19
C ILE A 267 23.47 2.16 -16.58
N ALA A 268 23.15 3.45 -16.67
CA ALA A 268 23.11 4.19 -17.93
C ALA A 268 24.48 4.16 -18.66
N GLU A 269 25.58 4.29 -17.91
CA GLU A 269 26.94 4.19 -18.44
C GLU A 269 27.30 2.76 -18.87
N ILE A 270 26.88 1.74 -18.11
CA ILE A 270 27.14 0.32 -18.45
C ILE A 270 26.43 -0.10 -19.75
N VAL A 271 25.19 0.34 -19.95
CA VAL A 271 24.40 -0.06 -21.14
C VAL A 271 24.47 0.92 -22.30
N ASP A 272 25.20 2.04 -22.15
CA ASP A 272 25.31 3.14 -23.12
C ASP A 272 23.94 3.70 -23.56
N MET A 273 23.13 4.11 -22.57
CA MET A 273 21.78 4.65 -22.79
C MET A 273 21.48 5.87 -21.92
N ASP A 274 20.50 6.67 -22.33
CA ASP A 274 20.06 7.81 -21.54
C ASP A 274 19.49 7.41 -20.16
N ILE A 275 19.84 8.19 -19.14
CA ILE A 275 19.31 8.05 -17.77
C ILE A 275 17.77 8.03 -17.75
N SER A 276 17.13 8.80 -18.64
CA SER A 276 15.67 8.85 -18.77
C SER A 276 15.07 7.50 -19.18
N THR A 277 15.80 6.72 -19.98
CA THR A 277 15.39 5.40 -20.45
C THR A 277 15.46 4.39 -19.32
N ILE A 278 16.57 4.37 -18.56
CA ILE A 278 16.73 3.50 -17.38
C ILE A 278 15.70 3.85 -16.30
N SER A 279 15.45 5.13 -16.08
CA SER A 279 14.42 5.60 -15.14
C SER A 279 13.03 5.06 -15.49
N ARG A 280 12.65 5.08 -16.78
CA ARG A 280 11.35 4.53 -17.23
C ARG A 280 11.24 3.03 -16.95
N VAL A 281 12.31 2.27 -17.19
CA VAL A 281 12.35 0.83 -16.89
C VAL A 281 12.22 0.61 -15.38
N ALA A 282 13.03 1.29 -14.58
CA ALA A 282 13.08 1.11 -13.13
C ALA A 282 11.74 1.41 -12.43
N ASN A 283 11.02 2.46 -12.85
CA ASN A 283 9.78 2.90 -12.19
C ASN A 283 8.53 2.07 -12.54
N SER A 284 8.58 1.20 -13.56
CA SER A 284 7.36 0.57 -14.10
C SER A 284 7.50 -0.92 -14.35
N LYS A 285 8.64 -1.52 -14.01
CA LYS A 285 8.91 -2.94 -14.27
C LYS A 285 9.17 -3.67 -12.96
N TYR A 286 8.69 -4.89 -12.87
CA TYR A 286 8.87 -5.76 -11.71
C TYR A 286 9.77 -6.94 -12.06
N VAL A 287 10.57 -7.36 -11.10
CA VAL A 287 11.38 -8.57 -11.17
C VAL A 287 10.97 -9.51 -10.04
N GLU A 288 10.77 -10.77 -10.39
CA GLU A 288 10.67 -11.88 -9.46
C GLU A 288 12.06 -12.47 -9.24
N SER A 289 12.40 -12.69 -7.98
CA SER A 289 13.63 -13.35 -7.54
C SER A 289 13.26 -14.46 -6.53
N PRO A 290 14.19 -15.35 -6.17
CA PRO A 290 13.93 -16.37 -5.15
C PRO A 290 13.49 -15.79 -3.78
N TYR A 291 13.75 -14.50 -3.56
CA TYR A 291 13.45 -13.78 -2.31
C TYR A 291 12.17 -12.92 -2.40
N GLY A 292 11.48 -12.94 -3.54
CA GLY A 292 10.22 -12.23 -3.75
C GLY A 292 10.20 -11.35 -5.00
N THR A 293 9.05 -10.69 -5.19
CA THR A 293 8.79 -9.79 -6.34
C THR A 293 9.01 -8.34 -5.95
N PHE A 294 9.91 -7.66 -6.66
CA PHE A 294 10.33 -6.30 -6.37
C PHE A 294 10.13 -5.39 -7.58
N LEU A 295 9.75 -4.14 -7.33
CA LEU A 295 9.86 -3.08 -8.33
C LEU A 295 11.35 -2.88 -8.65
N VAL A 296 11.74 -2.79 -9.92
CA VAL A 296 13.16 -2.63 -10.30
C VAL A 296 13.80 -1.40 -9.65
N LYS A 297 13.03 -0.33 -9.43
CA LYS A 297 13.45 0.86 -8.67
C LYS A 297 13.99 0.54 -7.27
N HIS A 298 13.53 -0.54 -6.65
CA HIS A 298 13.95 -0.96 -5.32
C HIS A 298 15.47 -1.14 -5.23
N PHE A 299 16.14 -1.60 -6.30
CA PHE A 299 17.59 -1.83 -6.30
C PHE A 299 18.42 -0.55 -6.42
N PHE A 300 17.78 0.59 -6.70
CA PHE A 300 18.46 1.88 -6.77
C PHE A 300 18.43 2.55 -5.40
N SER A 301 19.60 2.92 -4.90
CA SER A 301 19.75 3.60 -3.62
C SER A 301 20.87 4.61 -3.68
N GLU A 302 20.66 5.77 -3.05
CA GLU A 302 21.70 6.77 -2.87
C GLU A 302 22.83 6.21 -2.00
N ALA A 303 24.07 6.54 -2.38
CA ALA A 303 25.27 6.28 -1.61
C ALA A 303 25.52 7.41 -0.61
N ILE A 304 25.86 7.07 0.62
CA ILE A 304 26.39 7.98 1.63
C ILE A 304 27.77 7.45 1.99
N LYS A 305 28.76 8.33 2.15
CA LYS A 305 30.08 7.90 2.61
C LYS A 305 30.09 7.67 4.11
N ASN A 306 30.52 6.50 4.54
CA ASN A 306 30.82 6.24 5.94
C ASN A 306 32.12 6.96 6.36
N SER A 307 32.38 7.00 7.67
CA SER A 307 33.61 7.60 8.23
C SER A 307 34.92 6.92 7.76
N SER A 308 34.83 5.69 7.25
CA SER A 308 35.95 4.94 6.65
C SER A 308 36.15 5.24 5.16
N GLY A 309 35.26 6.02 4.54
CA GLY A 309 35.32 6.37 3.12
C GLY A 309 34.62 5.40 2.17
N GLU A 310 33.97 4.35 2.67
CA GLU A 310 33.19 3.38 1.89
C GLU A 310 31.77 3.92 1.63
N ASP A 311 31.23 3.61 0.45
CA ASP A 311 29.87 3.96 0.07
C ASP A 311 28.87 2.99 0.71
N VAL A 312 28.06 3.50 1.64
CA VAL A 312 26.99 2.77 2.33
C VAL A 312 25.63 3.19 1.81
N SER A 313 24.70 2.24 1.73
CA SER A 313 23.38 2.50 1.16
C SER A 313 22.43 3.13 2.17
N THR A 314 21.51 3.97 1.70
CA THR A 314 20.42 4.48 2.54
C THR A 314 19.54 3.37 3.14
N LYS A 315 19.46 2.19 2.50
CA LYS A 315 18.74 1.02 3.03
C LYS A 315 19.46 0.40 4.22
N GLU A 316 20.77 0.26 4.15
CA GLU A 316 21.57 -0.26 5.25
C GLU A 316 21.38 0.60 6.52
N ILE A 317 21.42 1.92 6.37
CA ILE A 317 21.16 2.85 7.49
C ILE A 317 19.76 2.65 8.07
N LYS A 318 18.74 2.46 7.21
CA LYS A 318 17.36 2.19 7.64
C LYS A 318 17.25 0.87 8.40
N MET A 319 17.89 -0.19 7.92
CA MET A 319 17.92 -1.48 8.59
C MET A 319 18.61 -1.40 9.96
N ILE A 320 19.74 -0.69 10.06
CA ILE A 320 20.44 -0.48 11.34
C ILE A 320 19.56 0.34 12.30
N LEU A 321 18.88 1.38 11.78
CA LEU A 321 17.94 2.19 12.55
C LEU A 321 16.78 1.34 13.07
N ASP A 322 16.23 0.44 12.25
CA ASP A 322 15.19 -0.50 12.66
C ASP A 322 15.68 -1.46 13.74
N GLN A 323 16.88 -2.03 13.60
CA GLN A 323 17.50 -2.88 14.62
C GLN A 323 17.73 -2.15 15.95
N LEU A 324 18.14 -0.87 15.90
CA LEU A 324 18.32 -0.05 17.11
C LEU A 324 16.99 0.20 17.83
N ILE A 325 15.92 0.41 17.07
CA ILE A 325 14.58 0.66 17.62
C ILE A 325 13.96 -0.64 18.15
N ASN A 326 14.13 -1.76 17.45
CA ASN A 326 13.61 -3.06 17.90
C ASN A 326 14.29 -3.57 19.18
N ASN A 327 15.56 -3.20 19.40
CA ASN A 327 16.31 -3.52 20.63
C ASN A 327 16.21 -2.42 21.71
N GLU A 328 15.34 -1.41 21.55
CA GLU A 328 15.23 -0.33 22.51
C GLU A 328 14.48 -0.76 23.79
N ASP A 329 14.81 -0.12 24.92
CA ASP A 329 14.00 -0.22 26.12
C ASP A 329 12.68 0.53 25.90
N LYS A 330 11.58 -0.22 25.75
CA LYS A 330 10.25 0.34 25.50
C LYS A 330 9.69 1.18 26.65
N SER A 331 10.23 1.06 27.86
CA SER A 331 9.88 1.95 28.97
C SER A 331 10.45 3.37 28.77
N LYS A 332 11.59 3.47 28.07
CA LYS A 332 12.32 4.71 27.76
C LYS A 332 12.82 4.70 26.31
N PRO A 333 11.90 4.81 25.33
CA PRO A 333 12.24 4.71 23.92
C PRO A 333 13.26 5.77 23.48
N LEU A 334 14.11 5.41 22.52
CA LEU A 334 15.21 6.23 22.04
C LEU A 334 14.68 7.43 21.23
N THR A 335 15.12 8.63 21.60
CA THR A 335 14.79 9.85 20.87
C THR A 335 15.60 9.92 19.57
N ASP A 336 15.11 10.69 18.59
CA ASP A 336 15.83 10.90 17.31
C ASP A 336 17.25 11.44 17.51
N ASN A 337 17.51 12.19 18.61
CA ASN A 337 18.86 12.63 18.98
C ASN A 337 19.74 11.45 19.39
N LYS A 338 19.26 10.55 20.27
CA LYS A 338 20.03 9.38 20.70
C LYS A 338 20.28 8.42 19.54
N LEU A 339 19.32 8.24 18.65
CA LEU A 339 19.47 7.42 17.44
C LEU A 339 20.52 8.02 16.51
N MET A 340 20.54 9.34 16.33
CA MET A 340 21.59 10.05 15.61
C MET A 340 22.96 9.82 16.24
N ASP A 341 23.09 9.96 17.56
CA ASP A 341 24.36 9.76 18.27
C ASP A 341 24.88 8.31 18.12
N LEU A 342 24.01 7.31 18.24
CA LEU A 342 24.36 5.89 18.06
C LEU A 342 24.79 5.57 16.62
N LEU A 343 24.12 6.16 15.62
CA LEU A 343 24.49 5.96 14.21
C LEU A 343 25.83 6.65 13.88
N ASN A 344 26.08 7.84 14.43
CA ASN A 344 27.37 8.52 14.33
C ASN A 344 28.49 7.70 15.00
N GLN A 345 28.23 7.11 16.17
CA GLN A 345 29.19 6.21 16.86
C GLN A 345 29.52 4.95 16.05
N ARG A 346 28.56 4.43 15.28
CA ARG A 346 28.77 3.31 14.34
C ARG A 346 29.43 3.73 13.03
N GLY A 347 29.83 5.00 12.88
CA GLY A 347 30.57 5.49 11.73
C GLY A 347 29.71 5.99 10.57
N TYR A 348 28.40 6.22 10.79
CA TYR A 348 27.47 6.76 9.79
C TYR A 348 27.16 8.23 10.10
N PRO A 349 27.81 9.20 9.41
CA PRO A 349 27.63 10.62 9.68
C PRO A 349 26.25 11.10 9.21
N ILE A 350 25.30 11.19 10.13
CA ILE A 350 23.92 11.59 9.81
C ILE A 350 23.40 12.67 10.76
N ALA A 351 22.53 13.52 10.22
CA ALA A 351 21.85 14.56 10.97
C ALA A 351 20.53 14.06 11.58
N ARG A 352 20.11 14.64 12.70
CA ARG A 352 18.82 14.36 13.37
C ARG A 352 17.61 14.42 12.41
N ARG A 353 17.57 15.42 11.52
CA ARG A 353 16.47 15.57 10.54
C ARG A 353 16.41 14.38 9.57
N THR A 354 17.57 13.83 9.20
CA THR A 354 17.67 12.66 8.33
C THR A 354 17.16 11.41 9.04
N VAL A 355 17.48 11.23 10.32
CA VAL A 355 16.93 10.14 11.16
C VAL A 355 15.41 10.23 11.22
N ALA A 356 14.86 11.42 11.49
CA ALA A 356 13.41 11.63 11.53
C ALA A 356 12.74 11.29 10.17
N LYS A 357 13.32 11.75 9.06
CA LYS A 357 12.85 11.44 7.70
C LYS A 357 12.86 9.94 7.43
N TYR A 358 13.94 9.23 7.77
CA TYR A 358 14.02 7.78 7.54
C TYR A 358 13.04 7.01 8.43
N ARG A 359 12.87 7.42 9.69
CA ARG A 359 11.88 6.87 10.61
C ARG A 359 10.45 7.00 10.05
N GLU A 360 10.11 8.18 9.53
CA GLU A 360 8.80 8.43 8.90
C GLU A 360 8.59 7.58 7.64
N GLN A 361 9.61 7.43 6.79
CA GLN A 361 9.54 6.56 5.62
C GLN A 361 9.33 5.09 5.99
N MET A 362 9.85 4.64 7.13
CA MET A 362 9.63 3.30 7.67
C MET A 362 8.32 3.17 8.47
N SER A 363 7.50 4.22 8.51
CA SER A 363 6.25 4.26 9.30
C SER A 363 6.45 3.99 10.80
N ILE A 364 7.65 4.23 11.33
CA ILE A 364 7.94 4.05 12.76
C ILE A 364 7.50 5.31 13.51
N PRO A 365 6.69 5.24 14.56
CA PRO A 365 6.21 6.43 15.25
C PRO A 365 7.31 7.05 16.14
N VAL A 366 7.11 8.31 16.58
CA VAL A 366 8.05 9.01 17.46
C VAL A 366 8.22 8.29 18.80
N ALA A 367 9.37 8.49 19.47
CA ALA A 367 9.71 7.85 20.74
C ALA A 367 8.54 7.85 21.75
N ARG A 368 7.83 8.99 21.93
CA ARG A 368 6.68 9.07 22.85
C ARG A 368 5.59 8.03 22.58
N LEU A 369 5.29 7.76 21.31
CA LEU A 369 4.25 6.81 20.91
C LEU A 369 4.73 5.35 20.98
N ARG A 370 6.04 5.12 21.02
CA ARG A 370 6.65 3.79 21.22
C ARG A 370 6.76 3.39 22.70
N LYS A 371 6.42 4.30 23.62
CA LYS A 371 6.44 3.99 25.05
C LYS A 371 5.37 2.94 25.39
N GLU A 372 5.77 1.93 26.14
CA GLU A 372 4.92 0.91 26.76
C GLU A 372 5.12 0.94 28.29
N ILE A 373 4.10 0.51 29.05
CA ILE A 373 4.07 0.40 30.53
C ILE A 373 3.77 -1.03 30.93
#